data_AF-A0A1D8GF40-F1
#
_entry.id   AF-A0A1D8GF40-F1
#
_cell.length_a   1.000
_cell.length_b   1.000
_cell.length_c   1.000
_cell.angle_alpha   90.00
_cell.angle_beta   90.00
_cell.angle_gamma   90.00
#
_symmetry.space_group_name_H-M   'P 1'
#
loop_
_entity.id
_entity.type
_entity.pdbx_description
1 polymer ?
#
loop_
_entity_poly.entity_id
_entity_poly.type
_entity_poly.pdbx_seq_one_letter_code
_entity_poly.pdbx_strand_id
1 'polypeptide(L)'
;MNIKINEYNLPMEKSGPYGITVGSDGAIWFTEWGSNKIGRITLCGEIIEYQIPTPGSEPHGLVLGPDGGIWFAEEADKIGQLIY
;
A
#
# COMPACT_ATOMS: atom_id res chain seq x y z
N MET A 1 -17.85 15.77 21.12
CA MET A 1 -17.37 15.65 19.73
C MET A 1 -17.97 14.40 19.14
N ASN A 2 -18.54 14.46 17.94
CA ASN A 2 -18.99 13.26 17.23
C ASN A 2 -17.84 12.78 16.36
N ILE A 3 -17.37 11.56 16.62
CA ILE A 3 -16.36 10.91 15.79
C ILE A 3 -17.11 10.18 14.67
N LYS A 4 -16.65 10.35 13.43
CA LYS A 4 -17.11 9.58 12.27
C LYS A 4 -15.97 8.71 11.78
N ILE A 5 -16.23 7.43 11.59
CA ILE A 5 -15.31 6.46 10.97
C ILE A 5 -15.84 6.19 9.57
N ASN A 6 -14.96 6.25 8.56
CA ASN A 6 -15.25 5.77 7.21
C ASN A 6 -14.36 4.55 6.95
N GLU A 7 -14.95 3.49 6.40
CA GLU A 7 -14.27 2.25 6.04
C GLU A 7 -14.36 2.06 4.52
N TYR A 8 -13.28 1.56 3.92
CA TYR A 8 -13.18 1.33 2.48
C TYR A 8 -12.84 -0.14 2.25
N ASN A 9 -13.73 -0.85 1.57
CA ASN A 9 -13.50 -2.25 1.21
C ASN A 9 -12.47 -2.32 0.09
N LEU A 10 -11.48 -3.20 0.26
CA LEU A 10 -10.52 -3.49 -0.79
C LEU A 10 -11.14 -4.47 -1.82
N PRO A 11 -10.75 -4.38 -3.11
CA PRO A 11 -11.20 -5.29 -4.16
C PRO A 11 -11.06 -6.78 -3.83
N MET A 12 -10.00 -7.16 -3.12
CA MET A 12 -9.75 -8.55 -2.72
C MET A 12 -10.02 -8.78 -1.23
N GLU A 13 -10.87 -9.77 -0.92
CA GLU A 13 -11.04 -10.21 0.46
C GLU A 13 -9.74 -10.83 1.01
N LYS A 14 -9.49 -10.60 2.31
CA LYS A 14 -8.28 -11.11 3.02
C LYS A 14 -6.95 -10.65 2.39
N SER A 15 -6.94 -9.47 1.78
CA SER A 15 -5.72 -8.87 1.21
C SER A 15 -4.62 -8.56 2.23
N GLY A 16 -4.97 -8.44 3.52
CA GLY A 16 -4.01 -8.18 4.58
C GLY A 16 -3.38 -6.78 4.48
N PRO A 17 -4.16 -5.69 4.49
CA PRO A 17 -3.58 -4.35 4.57
C PRO A 17 -2.81 -4.18 5.88
N TYR A 18 -1.60 -3.61 5.84
CA TYR A 18 -0.74 -3.51 7.03
C TYR A 18 -0.09 -2.13 7.23
N GLY A 19 0.97 -1.84 6.47
CA GLY A 19 1.65 -0.56 6.52
C GLY A 19 0.86 0.48 5.72
N ILE A 20 1.02 1.77 6.07
CA ILE A 20 0.42 2.87 5.31
C ILE A 20 1.29 4.12 5.35
N THR A 21 1.30 4.90 4.26
CA THR A 21 2.00 6.19 4.17
C THR A 21 1.29 7.15 3.21
N VAL A 22 1.66 8.43 3.23
CA VAL A 22 1.17 9.43 2.27
C VAL A 22 2.13 9.51 1.10
N GLY A 23 1.61 9.44 -0.12
CA GLY A 23 2.39 9.59 -1.35
C GLY A 23 2.65 11.05 -1.72
N SER A 24 3.59 11.26 -2.65
CA SER A 24 3.89 12.57 -3.24
C SER A 24 2.72 13.14 -4.06
N ASP A 25 1.80 12.27 -4.49
CA ASP A 25 0.56 12.60 -5.18
C ASP A 25 -0.62 12.93 -4.25
N GLY A 26 -0.39 12.92 -2.93
CA GLY A 26 -1.43 13.17 -1.91
C GLY A 26 -2.41 12.02 -1.71
N ALA A 27 -2.21 10.88 -2.38
CA ALA A 27 -2.94 9.65 -2.10
C ALA A 27 -2.34 8.93 -0.89
N ILE A 28 -3.10 7.98 -0.36
CA ILE A 28 -2.65 7.12 0.72
C ILE A 28 -2.20 5.79 0.10
N TRP A 29 -0.98 5.37 0.39
CA TRP A 29 -0.38 4.14 -0.10
C TRP A 29 -0.28 3.13 1.03
N PHE A 30 -0.53 1.86 0.75
CA PHE A 30 -0.52 0.78 1.74
C PHE A 30 0.03 -0.52 1.17
N THR A 31 0.51 -1.40 2.04
CA THR A 31 0.91 -2.76 1.67
C THR A 31 -0.24 -3.74 1.87
N GLU A 32 -0.31 -4.78 1.04
CA GLU A 32 -1.23 -5.90 1.17
C GLU A 32 -0.43 -7.21 1.19
N TRP A 33 -0.08 -7.71 2.38
CA TRP A 33 0.80 -8.87 2.51
C TRP A 33 0.15 -10.17 2.00
N GLY A 34 -1.16 -10.31 2.23
CA GLY A 34 -1.91 -11.51 1.85
C GLY A 34 -2.23 -11.60 0.36
N SER A 35 -2.32 -10.46 -0.33
CA SER A 35 -2.57 -10.41 -1.79
C SER A 35 -1.32 -10.18 -2.62
N ASN A 36 -0.16 -9.93 -1.99
CA ASN A 36 1.12 -9.66 -2.64
C ASN A 36 1.10 -8.35 -3.48
N LYS A 37 0.55 -7.26 -2.92
CA LYS A 37 0.35 -5.99 -3.65
C LYS A 37 0.77 -4.77 -2.84
N ILE A 38 0.94 -3.67 -3.56
CA ILE A 38 0.91 -2.31 -3.02
C ILE A 38 -0.41 -1.68 -3.45
N GLY A 39 -1.20 -1.18 -2.50
CA GLY A 39 -2.44 -0.46 -2.76
C GLY A 39 -2.27 1.05 -2.67
N ARG A 40 -3.12 1.78 -3.38
CA ARG A 40 -3.22 3.24 -3.39
C ARG A 40 -4.68 3.62 -3.30
N ILE A 41 -5.05 4.46 -2.34
CA ILE A 41 -6.39 5.01 -2.19
C ILE A 41 -6.39 6.54 -2.23
N THR A 42 -7.24 7.13 -3.06
CA THR A 42 -7.46 8.59 -3.08
C THR A 42 -8.32 9.03 -1.90
N LEU A 43 -8.32 10.33 -1.58
CA LEU A 43 -9.18 10.87 -0.51
C LEU A 43 -10.68 10.74 -0.81
N CYS A 44 -11.04 10.47 -2.06
CA CYS A 44 -12.42 10.18 -2.49
C CYS A 44 -12.77 8.69 -2.40
N GLY A 45 -11.83 7.81 -2.01
CA GLY A 45 -12.04 6.38 -1.85
C GLY A 45 -11.81 5.55 -3.11
N GLU A 46 -11.20 6.11 -4.16
CA GLU A 46 -10.82 5.34 -5.35
C GLU A 46 -9.56 4.52 -5.04
N ILE A 47 -9.63 3.20 -5.25
CA ILE A 47 -8.55 2.25 -4.94
C ILE A 47 -7.94 1.70 -6.24
N ILE A 48 -6.62 1.71 -6.31
CA ILE A 48 -5.82 1.03 -7.34
C ILE A 48 -4.82 0.12 -6.63
N GLU A 49 -4.64 -1.10 -7.12
CA GLU A 49 -3.70 -2.08 -6.56
C GLU A 49 -2.64 -2.44 -7.61
N TYR A 50 -1.40 -2.60 -7.16
CA TYR A 50 -0.23 -2.90 -7.98
C TYR A 50 0.39 -4.23 -7.55
N GLN A 51 0.46 -5.19 -8.47
CA GLN A 51 1.05 -6.50 -8.23
C GLN A 51 2.56 -6.38 -8.00
N ILE A 52 3.06 -6.91 -6.88
CA ILE A 52 4.50 -7.04 -6.64
C ILE A 52 5.03 -8.20 -7.49
N PRO A 53 6.13 -8.01 -8.27
CA PRO A 53 6.67 -9.05 -9.15
C PRO A 53 7.21 -10.27 -8.41
N THR A 54 7.78 -10.10 -7.21
CA THR A 54 8.22 -11.21 -6.36
C THR A 54 6.98 -11.96 -5.84
N PRO A 55 6.77 -13.24 -6.19
CA PRO A 55 5.64 -14.01 -5.65
C PRO A 55 5.82 -14.26 -4.16
N GLY A 56 4.75 -14.12 -3.37
CA GLY A 56 4.79 -14.39 -1.93
C GLY A 56 5.76 -13.48 -1.18
N SER A 57 5.85 -12.21 -1.58
CA SER A 57 6.79 -11.24 -1.01
C SER A 57 6.42 -10.72 0.37
N GLU A 58 5.18 -10.97 0.83
CA GLU A 58 4.65 -10.54 2.14
C GLU A 58 5.08 -9.10 2.50
N PRO A 59 4.69 -8.07 1.71
CA PRO A 59 5.09 -6.70 1.97
C PRO A 59 4.49 -6.16 3.28
N HIS A 60 5.31 -5.55 4.14
CA HIS A 60 4.85 -4.99 5.42
C HIS A 60 5.05 -3.48 5.53
N GLY A 61 6.25 -3.03 5.90
CA GLY A 61 6.54 -1.61 6.05
C GLY A 61 6.69 -0.91 4.71
N LEU A 62 6.23 0.35 4.62
CA LEU A 62 6.49 1.24 3.48
C LEU A 62 6.69 2.69 3.91
N VAL A 63 7.38 3.45 3.07
CA VAL A 63 7.66 4.87 3.26
C VAL A 63 7.75 5.61 1.93
N LEU A 64 7.34 6.87 1.90
CA LEU A 64 7.67 7.78 0.80
C LEU A 64 9.16 8.12 0.85
N GLY A 65 9.88 7.79 -0.22
CA GLY A 65 11.29 8.11 -0.38
C GLY A 65 11.52 9.58 -0.76
N PRO A 66 12.74 10.10 -0.55
CA PRO A 66 13.12 11.46 -0.97
C PRO A 66 13.14 11.63 -2.49
N ASP A 67 13.14 10.53 -3.24
CA ASP A 67 13.02 10.48 -4.70
C ASP A 67 11.57 10.46 -5.20
N GLY A 68 10.59 10.51 -4.29
CA GLY A 68 9.17 10.53 -4.61
C GLY A 68 8.53 9.16 -4.79
N GLY A 69 9.31 8.08 -4.81
CA GLY A 69 8.81 6.71 -4.90
C GLY A 69 8.33 6.15 -3.56
N ILE A 70 7.48 5.13 -3.58
CA ILE A 70 7.14 4.34 -2.40
C ILE A 70 8.15 3.20 -2.27
N TRP A 71 8.88 3.19 -1.15
CA TRP A 71 9.81 2.12 -0.79
C TRP A 71 9.17 1.18 0.23
N PHE A 72 9.34 -0.13 0.07
CA PHE A 72 8.72 -1.13 0.95
C PHE A 72 9.61 -2.34 1.19
N ALA A 73 9.45 -2.97 2.35
CA ALA A 73 10.16 -4.19 2.72
C ALA A 73 9.35 -5.42 2.31
N GLU A 74 9.98 -6.35 1.58
CA GLU A 74 9.47 -7.66 1.25
C GLU A 74 10.10 -8.70 2.20
N GLU A 75 9.32 -9.55 2.87
CA GLU A 75 9.82 -10.74 3.60
C GLU A 75 10.29 -11.86 2.65
N ALA A 76 10.94 -11.44 1.56
CA ALA A 76 11.52 -12.27 0.51
C ALA A 76 12.91 -11.75 0.12
N ASP A 77 13.66 -11.26 1.12
CA ASP A 77 15.04 -10.76 1.00
C ASP A 77 15.21 -9.58 0.01
N LYS A 78 14.18 -8.74 -0.13
CA LYS A 78 14.17 -7.61 -1.08
C LYS A 78 13.61 -6.34 -0.47
N ILE A 79 14.07 -5.23 -1.03
CA ILE A 79 13.44 -3.92 -0.88
C ILE A 79 12.83 -3.58 -2.23
N GLY A 80 11.52 -3.35 -2.23
CA GLY A 80 10.78 -2.92 -3.39
C GLY A 80 10.72 -1.40 -3.48
N GLN A 81 10.65 -0.91 -4.71
CA GLN A 81 10.38 0.50 -5.00
C GLN A 81 9.29 0.59 -6.06
N LEU A 82 8.25 1.38 -5.79
CA LEU A 82 7.22 1.74 -6.74
C LEU A 82 7.37 3.23 -7.11
N ILE A 83 7.58 3.47 -8.40
CA ILE A 83 7.71 4.81 -8.99
C ILE A 83 6.40 5.13 -9.73
N TYR A 84 5.85 6.32 -9.52
CA TYR A 84 4.54 6.76 -10.01
C TYR A 84 4.53 8.25 -10.35
#